data_AF-A0A3D9APE5-F1
#
_entry.id   AF-A0A3D9APE5-F1
#
_cell.length_a   1.000
_cell.length_b   1.000
_cell.length_c   1.000
_cell.angle_alpha   90.00
_cell.angle_beta   90.00
_cell.angle_gamma   90.00
#
_symmetry.space_group_name_H-M   'P 1'
#
loop_
_entity.id
_entity.type
_entity.pdbx_description
1 polymer ?
#
loop_
_entity_poly.entity_id
_entity_poly.type
_entity_poly.pdbx_seq_one_letter_code
_entity_poly.pdbx_strand_id
1 'polypeptide(L)'
;MMELYKKTAAFLLLLMTFFLSAQQYDDARYGVVLKQLQLNSSEVQNELYTEKKMPNIEDSYIVVVPVLLGKLEADGFSVKNTILITDVQGKIKSKYIDDTEFGSDAIMLDSFTIDTGLYKLNSTIRAFGVTANYHGSSRPNPYSSSDISLYYPEGKTLKKVLDGYNLKTYSGEWNMDCSGEFDEDNSVIIVDQVKTNGFNNLKIKTESNHIISKEINGECTEDKTSKISNKTLKFNKSVYQ
;
A
#
# COMPACT_ATOMS: atom_id res chain seq x y z
N MET A 1 -60.97 -22.24 -18.30
CA MET A 1 -60.25 -22.32 -17.03
C MET A 1 -58.77 -22.47 -17.32
N MET A 2 -57.97 -21.62 -16.66
CA MET A 2 -56.51 -21.67 -16.47
C MET A 2 -55.59 -21.40 -17.67
N GLU A 3 -55.12 -20.15 -17.71
CA GLU A 3 -53.83 -19.74 -18.27
C GLU A 3 -52.67 -20.55 -17.68
N LEU A 4 -51.62 -20.79 -18.47
CA LEU A 4 -50.30 -21.07 -17.93
C LEU A 4 -49.25 -20.22 -18.70
N TYR A 5 -48.96 -19.07 -18.12
CA TYR A 5 -47.88 -18.16 -18.49
C TYR A 5 -46.53 -18.88 -18.44
N LYS A 6 -45.87 -19.11 -19.59
CA LYS A 6 -44.46 -19.51 -19.64
C LYS A 6 -43.60 -18.26 -19.48
N LYS A 7 -43.14 -17.99 -18.26
CA LYS A 7 -42.07 -17.02 -18.01
C LYS A 7 -40.76 -17.58 -18.57
N THR A 8 -40.32 -17.07 -19.72
CA THR A 8 -38.94 -17.21 -20.18
C THR A 8 -38.07 -16.34 -19.28
N ALA A 9 -37.34 -16.97 -18.34
CA ALA A 9 -36.29 -16.29 -17.60
C ALA A 9 -35.13 -16.00 -18.57
N ALA A 10 -35.01 -14.75 -19.01
CA ALA A 10 -33.82 -14.28 -19.69
C ALA A 10 -32.68 -14.24 -18.67
N PHE A 11 -31.73 -15.17 -18.80
CA PHE A 11 -30.50 -15.17 -18.02
C PHE A 11 -29.62 -14.04 -18.55
N LEU A 12 -29.73 -12.87 -17.92
CA LEU A 12 -28.86 -11.73 -18.20
C LEU A 12 -27.47 -12.08 -17.66
N LEU A 13 -26.58 -12.50 -18.54
CA LEU A 13 -25.17 -12.73 -18.24
C LEU A 13 -24.54 -11.38 -17.84
N LEU A 14 -24.52 -11.09 -16.53
CA LEU A 14 -23.86 -9.92 -15.98
C LEU A 14 -22.35 -10.13 -16.13
N LEU A 15 -21.79 -9.68 -17.25
CA LEU A 15 -20.35 -9.50 -17.41
C LEU A 15 -19.91 -8.49 -16.34
N MET A 16 -19.44 -9.00 -15.19
CA MET A 16 -18.64 -8.22 -14.25
C MET A 16 -17.36 -7.85 -14.98
N THR A 17 -17.37 -6.67 -15.61
CA THR A 17 -16.15 -6.01 -16.04
C THR A 17 -15.36 -5.71 -14.77
N PHE A 18 -14.32 -6.48 -14.51
CA PHE A 18 -13.26 -6.07 -13.61
C PHE A 18 -12.70 -4.76 -14.16
N PHE A 19 -13.15 -3.63 -13.62
CA PHE A 19 -12.42 -2.39 -13.76
C PHE A 19 -11.11 -2.60 -13.00
N LEU A 20 -10.07 -3.04 -13.72
CA LEU A 20 -8.70 -2.72 -13.35
C LEU A 20 -8.65 -1.20 -13.32
N SER A 21 -8.90 -0.62 -12.15
CA SER A 21 -8.58 0.78 -11.90
C SER A 21 -7.07 0.89 -11.93
N ALA A 22 -6.50 0.98 -13.14
CA ALA A 22 -5.22 1.63 -13.30
C ALA A 22 -5.36 2.97 -12.57
N GLN A 23 -4.54 3.19 -11.55
CA GLN A 23 -4.57 4.45 -10.81
C GLN A 23 -4.29 5.55 -11.83
N GLN A 24 -5.33 6.27 -12.24
CA GLN A 24 -5.21 7.26 -13.29
C GLN A 24 -4.52 8.48 -12.69
N TYR A 25 -3.19 8.55 -12.84
CA TYR A 25 -2.43 9.74 -12.54
C TYR A 25 -2.64 10.80 -13.63
N ASP A 26 -2.32 12.05 -13.32
CA ASP A 26 -2.39 13.15 -14.26
C ASP A 26 -1.19 13.10 -15.23
N ASP A 27 -1.45 12.80 -16.51
CA ASP A 27 -0.41 12.69 -17.55
C ASP A 27 0.41 13.96 -17.73
N ALA A 28 -0.20 15.14 -17.55
CA ALA A 28 0.50 16.41 -17.70
C ALA A 28 1.50 16.63 -16.57
N ARG A 29 1.09 16.38 -15.31
CA ARG A 29 1.98 16.40 -14.15
C ARG A 29 3.06 15.33 -14.27
N TYR A 30 2.71 14.11 -14.67
CA TYR A 30 3.67 13.03 -14.89
C TYR A 30 4.79 13.47 -15.86
N GLY A 31 4.44 14.01 -17.03
CA GLY A 31 5.42 14.49 -18.00
C GLY A 31 6.31 15.63 -17.46
N VAL A 32 5.73 16.57 -16.70
CA VAL A 32 6.48 17.67 -16.07
C VAL A 32 7.42 17.17 -14.96
N VAL A 33 6.98 16.18 -14.18
CA VAL A 33 7.80 15.53 -13.13
C VAL A 33 8.99 14.83 -13.76
N LEU A 34 8.77 13.96 -14.75
CA LEU A 34 9.85 13.21 -15.40
C LEU A 34 10.88 14.14 -16.06
N LYS A 35 10.42 15.20 -16.74
CA LYS A 35 11.30 16.20 -17.33
C LYS A 35 12.19 16.89 -16.29
N GLN A 36 11.66 17.24 -15.12
CA GLN A 36 12.45 17.84 -14.05
C GLN A 36 13.42 16.86 -13.40
N LEU A 37 13.06 15.57 -13.33
CA LEU A 37 13.93 14.50 -12.84
C LEU A 37 14.97 14.05 -13.88
N GLN A 38 14.84 14.49 -15.14
CA GLN A 38 15.66 14.03 -16.27
C GLN A 38 15.55 12.52 -16.50
N LEU A 39 14.35 11.98 -16.30
CA LEU A 39 14.02 10.57 -16.51
C LEU A 39 13.19 10.40 -17.78
N ASN A 40 13.43 9.30 -18.49
CA ASN A 40 12.53 8.82 -19.52
C ASN A 40 11.44 7.93 -18.92
N SER A 41 10.29 7.86 -19.59
CA SER A 41 9.18 7.00 -19.15
C SER A 41 9.56 5.51 -19.07
N SER A 42 10.54 5.07 -19.87
CA SER A 42 11.07 3.69 -19.83
C SER A 42 11.95 3.37 -18.61
N GLU A 43 12.38 4.38 -17.86
CA GLU A 43 13.19 4.23 -16.63
C GLU A 43 12.32 4.18 -15.36
N VAL A 44 10.99 4.32 -15.53
CA VAL A 44 10.01 4.34 -14.45
C VAL A 44 9.09 3.14 -14.59
N GLN A 45 8.82 2.43 -13.49
CA GLN A 45 7.77 1.42 -13.50
C GLN A 45 6.40 2.10 -13.43
N ASN A 46 5.83 2.38 -14.60
CA ASN A 46 4.69 3.28 -14.73
C ASN A 46 3.42 2.76 -14.05
N GLU A 47 3.25 1.45 -13.95
CA GLU A 47 2.13 0.82 -13.24
C GLU A 47 2.17 1.08 -11.72
N LEU A 48 3.37 1.37 -11.20
CA LEU A 48 3.60 1.67 -9.78
C LEU A 48 3.68 3.19 -9.50
N TYR A 49 3.64 4.04 -10.52
CA TYR A 49 3.60 5.49 -10.32
C TYR A 49 2.28 5.87 -9.64
N THR A 50 2.38 6.56 -8.52
CA THR A 50 1.22 6.91 -7.70
C THR A 50 1.29 8.36 -7.26
N GLU A 51 0.15 9.05 -7.31
CA GLU A 51 0.02 10.40 -6.79
C GLU A 51 -1.26 10.58 -5.98
N LYS A 52 -1.21 11.51 -5.02
CA LYS A 52 -2.35 11.84 -4.17
C LYS A 52 -2.31 13.29 -3.72
N LYS A 53 -3.45 13.98 -3.84
CA LYS A 53 -3.59 15.36 -3.34
C LYS A 53 -3.39 15.41 -1.83
N MET A 54 -2.59 16.37 -1.35
CA MET A 54 -2.39 16.58 0.07
C MET A 54 -3.64 17.24 0.70
N PRO A 55 -4.15 16.73 1.83
CA PRO A 55 -5.38 17.26 2.42
C PRO A 55 -5.20 18.63 3.11
N ASN A 56 -3.98 19.00 3.53
CA ASN A 56 -3.75 20.19 4.37
C ASN A 56 -2.82 21.22 3.73
N ILE A 57 -2.42 21.01 2.47
CA ILE A 57 -1.59 21.96 1.73
C ILE A 57 -2.29 22.13 0.38
N GLU A 58 -2.83 23.32 0.16
CA GLU A 58 -3.51 23.66 -1.08
C GLU A 58 -2.59 23.42 -2.28
N ASP A 59 -3.20 22.97 -3.37
CA ASP A 59 -2.53 22.76 -4.65
C ASP A 59 -1.20 22.03 -4.55
N SER A 60 -1.18 20.97 -3.73
CA SER A 60 -0.01 20.14 -3.52
C SER A 60 -0.33 18.66 -3.58
N TYR A 61 0.55 17.89 -4.19
CA TYR A 61 0.42 16.45 -4.38
C TYR A 61 1.65 15.76 -3.84
N ILE A 62 1.44 14.61 -3.20
CA ILE A 62 2.48 13.64 -2.95
C ILE A 62 2.57 12.78 -4.22
N VAL A 63 3.78 12.55 -4.71
CA VAL A 63 4.05 11.71 -5.88
C VAL A 63 5.13 10.70 -5.51
N VAL A 64 4.92 9.44 -5.87
CA VAL A 64 5.89 8.35 -5.78
C VAL A 64 6.30 7.99 -7.20
N VAL A 65 7.58 8.13 -7.50
CA VAL A 65 8.19 7.78 -8.80
C VAL A 65 9.08 6.56 -8.61
N PRO A 66 8.65 5.35 -9.00
CA PRO A 66 9.45 4.13 -8.87
C PRO A 66 10.43 4.03 -10.03
N VAL A 67 11.70 4.33 -9.76
CA VAL A 67 12.77 4.32 -10.77
C VAL A 67 13.38 2.92 -10.83
N LEU A 68 13.42 2.31 -12.01
CA LEU A 68 13.96 0.98 -12.23
C LEU A 68 15.46 0.91 -11.94
N LEU A 69 15.88 -0.14 -11.23
CA LEU A 69 17.27 -0.48 -11.02
C LEU A 69 17.70 -1.49 -12.09
N GLY A 70 18.11 -0.98 -13.25
CA GLY A 70 18.47 -1.82 -14.39
C GLY A 70 17.32 -2.00 -15.37
N LYS A 71 17.35 -3.08 -16.16
CA LYS A 71 16.31 -3.38 -17.13
C LYS A 71 15.25 -4.28 -16.49
N LEU A 72 14.01 -4.16 -16.94
CA LEU A 72 12.98 -5.16 -16.69
C LEU A 72 13.46 -6.50 -17.27
N GLU A 73 13.58 -7.52 -16.42
CA GLU A 73 13.91 -8.87 -16.83
C GLU A 73 12.63 -9.74 -16.77
N ALA A 74 12.68 -10.92 -17.39
CA ALA A 74 11.50 -11.79 -17.47
C ALA A 74 11.11 -12.40 -16.11
N ASP A 75 12.05 -12.43 -15.17
CA ASP A 75 11.95 -13.00 -13.83
C ASP A 75 11.70 -11.95 -12.74
N GLY A 76 11.74 -10.66 -13.07
CA GLY A 76 11.43 -9.62 -12.08
C GLY A 76 11.99 -8.24 -12.40
N PHE A 77 11.83 -7.35 -11.43
CA PHE A 77 12.42 -6.02 -11.44
C PHE A 77 12.67 -5.51 -10.02
N SER A 78 13.57 -4.55 -9.89
CA SER A 78 13.76 -3.76 -8.67
C SER A 78 13.55 -2.28 -8.95
N VAL A 79 13.00 -1.54 -7.98
CA VAL A 79 12.85 -0.09 -8.05
C VAL A 79 13.40 0.60 -6.81
N LYS A 80 13.83 1.86 -6.97
CA LYS A 80 13.97 2.82 -5.88
C LYS A 80 12.97 3.94 -6.06
N ASN A 81 12.30 4.31 -4.98
CA ASN A 81 11.30 5.36 -5.01
C ASN A 81 11.95 6.74 -4.88
N THR A 82 11.65 7.63 -5.82
CA THR A 82 11.78 9.07 -5.62
C THR A 82 10.43 9.62 -5.16
N ILE A 83 10.38 10.11 -3.91
CA ILE A 83 9.17 10.67 -3.30
C ILE A 83 9.23 12.20 -3.43
N LEU A 84 8.15 12.78 -3.93
CA LEU A 84 8.07 14.20 -4.24
C LEU A 84 6.86 14.84 -3.57
N ILE A 85 6.98 16.15 -3.36
CA ILE A 85 5.83 17.04 -3.26
C ILE A 85 5.85 17.96 -4.46
N THR A 86 4.76 18.04 -5.20
CA THR A 86 4.62 18.90 -6.37
C THR A 86 3.50 19.92 -6.18
N ASP A 87 3.44 20.96 -7.02
CA ASP A 87 2.18 21.68 -7.24
C ASP A 87 1.22 20.93 -8.18
N VAL A 88 0.08 21.56 -8.50
CA VAL A 88 -0.92 21.01 -9.42
C VAL A 88 -0.37 20.86 -10.85
N GLN A 89 0.62 21.66 -11.27
CA GLN A 89 1.27 21.56 -12.59
C GLN A 89 2.46 20.58 -12.61
N GLY A 90 2.80 19.96 -11.48
CA GLY A 90 3.91 19.01 -11.37
C GLY A 90 5.26 19.65 -11.07
N LYS A 91 5.35 20.96 -10.77
CA LYS A 91 6.60 21.58 -10.33
C LYS A 91 7.02 21.00 -8.99
N ILE A 92 8.25 20.52 -8.89
CA ILE A 92 8.76 19.88 -7.68
C ILE A 92 9.05 20.94 -6.60
N LYS A 93 8.39 20.81 -5.45
CA LYS A 93 8.61 21.62 -4.24
C LYS A 93 9.60 20.96 -3.28
N SER A 94 9.48 19.65 -3.11
CA SER A 94 10.36 18.85 -2.26
C SER A 94 10.67 17.51 -2.95
N LYS A 95 11.88 17.00 -2.74
CA LYS A 95 12.33 15.71 -3.28
C LYS A 95 13.08 14.90 -2.24
N TYR A 96 12.80 13.61 -2.18
CA TYR A 96 13.54 12.63 -1.40
C TYR A 96 13.75 11.38 -2.25
N ILE A 97 14.98 10.85 -2.27
CA ILE A 97 15.28 9.57 -2.90
C ILE A 97 15.34 8.56 -1.75
N ASP A 98 14.48 7.56 -1.80
CA ASP A 98 14.52 6.47 -0.83
C ASP A 98 15.60 5.47 -1.23
N ASP A 99 16.52 5.20 -0.31
CA ASP A 99 17.61 4.25 -0.53
C ASP A 99 17.13 2.79 -0.47
N THR A 100 15.91 2.56 0.00
CA THR A 100 15.26 1.25 0.03
C THR A 100 15.02 0.74 -1.39
N GLU A 101 15.51 -0.45 -1.67
CA GLU A 101 15.23 -1.18 -2.89
C GLU A 101 13.98 -2.05 -2.69
N PHE A 102 13.02 -1.92 -3.62
CA PHE A 102 11.78 -2.70 -3.64
C PHE A 102 11.86 -3.67 -4.83
N GLY A 103 12.01 -4.96 -4.53
CA GLY A 103 12.06 -6.02 -5.53
C GLY A 103 10.69 -6.61 -5.84
N SER A 104 10.53 -7.14 -7.05
CA SER A 104 9.36 -7.87 -7.54
C SER A 104 9.85 -9.12 -8.28
N ASP A 105 9.63 -10.30 -7.69
CA ASP A 105 10.00 -11.62 -8.24
C ASP A 105 8.98 -12.65 -7.72
N ALA A 106 9.39 -13.63 -6.89
CA ALA A 106 8.53 -14.66 -6.34
C ALA A 106 7.39 -14.08 -5.48
N ILE A 107 7.68 -12.96 -4.85
CA ILE A 107 6.69 -12.07 -4.22
C ILE A 107 6.66 -10.81 -5.08
N MET A 108 5.53 -10.58 -5.73
CA MET A 108 5.34 -9.47 -6.65
C MET A 108 5.09 -8.19 -5.87
N LEU A 109 5.83 -7.13 -6.19
CA LEU A 109 5.48 -5.76 -5.80
C LEU A 109 4.28 -5.32 -6.63
N ASP A 110 3.13 -5.25 -5.97
CA ASP A 110 1.83 -4.99 -6.57
C ASP A 110 1.60 -3.50 -6.83
N SER A 111 1.83 -2.68 -5.81
CA SER A 111 1.47 -1.27 -5.84
C SER A 111 2.17 -0.47 -4.75
N PHE A 112 2.32 0.84 -4.98
CA PHE A 112 2.50 1.81 -3.91
C PHE A 112 1.19 2.52 -3.60
N THR A 113 0.90 2.75 -2.32
CA THR A 113 -0.25 3.56 -1.92
C THR A 113 0.18 4.70 -1.01
N ILE A 114 -0.45 5.87 -1.18
CA ILE A 114 -0.19 7.04 -0.35
C ILE A 114 -1.26 7.15 0.74
N ASP A 115 -0.84 7.11 1.99
CA ASP A 115 -1.69 7.31 3.15
C ASP A 115 -1.56 8.75 3.67
N THR A 116 -2.66 9.49 3.63
CA THR A 116 -2.73 10.87 4.12
C THR A 116 -3.45 10.99 5.47
N GLY A 117 -3.45 9.91 6.25
CA GLY A 117 -3.99 9.82 7.61
C GLY A 117 -3.51 10.94 8.55
N LEU A 118 -4.11 11.01 9.74
CA LEU A 118 -3.85 12.07 10.72
C LEU A 118 -2.51 11.87 11.48
N TYR A 119 -1.40 11.69 10.76
CA TYR A 119 -0.05 11.53 11.34
C TYR A 119 0.54 12.85 11.86
N LYS A 120 -0.14 13.51 12.81
CA LYS A 120 0.32 14.74 13.47
C LYS A 120 1.42 14.41 14.49
N LEU A 121 2.66 14.36 14.03
CA LEU A 121 3.80 13.93 14.84
C LEU A 121 4.19 14.95 15.92
N ASN A 122 3.82 16.22 15.76
CA ASN A 122 3.81 17.22 16.83
C ASN A 122 2.87 18.38 16.43
N SER A 123 3.01 19.55 17.07
CA SER A 123 2.16 20.71 16.83
C SER A 123 2.33 21.35 15.44
N THR A 124 3.45 21.10 14.77
CA THR A 124 3.78 21.72 13.47
C THR A 124 4.07 20.70 12.37
N ILE A 125 4.41 19.46 12.73
CA ILE A 125 4.79 18.40 11.80
C ILE A 125 3.63 17.44 11.62
N ARG A 126 3.23 17.26 10.36
CA ARG A 126 2.35 16.19 9.92
C ARG A 126 3.03 15.37 8.84
N ALA A 127 3.09 14.05 9.05
CA ALA A 127 3.59 13.11 8.08
C ALA A 127 2.49 12.59 7.15
N PHE A 128 2.92 11.91 6.09
CA PHE A 128 2.11 11.03 5.25
C PHE A 128 2.85 9.69 5.11
N GLY A 129 2.10 8.64 4.78
CA GLY A 129 2.63 7.32 4.53
C GLY A 129 2.79 7.01 3.04
N VAL A 130 3.80 6.22 2.72
CA VAL A 130 3.90 5.47 1.47
C VAL A 130 3.97 4.00 1.85
N THR A 131 3.05 3.20 1.32
CA THR A 131 2.95 1.76 1.60
C THR A 131 3.31 0.98 0.35
N ALA A 132 4.27 0.07 0.45
CA ALA A 132 4.56 -0.94 -0.57
C ALA A 132 3.65 -2.15 -0.31
N ASN A 133 2.94 -2.62 -1.33
CA ASN A 133 2.05 -3.78 -1.23
C ASN A 133 2.59 -4.92 -2.08
N TYR A 134 2.51 -6.13 -1.53
CA TYR A 134 3.06 -7.31 -2.13
C TYR A 134 2.05 -8.45 -2.16
N HIS A 135 2.17 -9.32 -3.16
CA HIS A 135 1.42 -10.58 -3.19
C HIS A 135 2.25 -11.73 -3.77
N GLY A 136 1.98 -12.94 -3.30
CA GLY A 136 2.52 -14.17 -3.87
C GLY A 136 1.61 -14.72 -4.97
N SER A 137 2.19 -15.42 -5.94
CA SER A 137 1.45 -16.03 -7.07
C SER A 137 0.94 -17.44 -6.78
N SER A 138 1.41 -18.08 -5.70
CA SER A 138 1.03 -19.44 -5.32
C SER A 138 -0.39 -19.49 -4.75
N ARG A 139 -1.32 -20.10 -5.49
CA ARG A 139 -2.70 -20.29 -5.01
C ARG A 139 -2.82 -21.27 -3.83
N PRO A 140 -2.10 -22.41 -3.79
CA PRO A 140 -2.11 -23.29 -2.62
C PRO A 140 -1.40 -22.68 -1.41
N ASN A 141 -0.51 -21.71 -1.62
CA ASN A 141 0.24 -21.07 -0.53
C ASN A 141 0.13 -19.55 -0.69
N PRO A 142 -1.07 -18.97 -0.45
CA PRO A 142 -1.28 -17.55 -0.68
C PRO A 142 -0.40 -16.74 0.26
N TYR A 143 0.04 -15.57 -0.22
CA TYR A 143 0.81 -14.63 0.56
C TYR A 143 0.47 -13.20 0.13
N SER A 144 0.40 -12.28 1.08
CA SER A 144 0.45 -10.84 0.81
C SER A 144 1.03 -10.08 2.00
N SER A 145 1.62 -8.92 1.74
CA SER A 145 2.09 -8.02 2.79
C SER A 145 1.97 -6.55 2.40
N SER A 146 1.93 -5.68 3.40
CA SER A 146 1.94 -4.23 3.22
C SER A 146 2.90 -3.58 4.21
N ASP A 147 3.92 -2.89 3.71
CA ASP A 147 4.93 -2.23 4.54
C ASP A 147 4.85 -0.71 4.36
N ILE A 148 4.66 0.03 5.46
CA ILE A 148 4.51 1.49 5.46
C ILE A 148 5.77 2.20 5.95
N SER A 149 6.17 3.23 5.19
CA SER A 149 7.12 4.24 5.62
C SER A 149 6.41 5.58 5.80
N LEU A 150 6.79 6.37 6.81
CA LEU A 150 6.23 7.70 7.06
C LEU A 150 7.24 8.78 6.73
N TYR A 151 6.79 9.83 6.06
CA TYR A 151 7.61 10.96 5.62
C TYR A 151 6.96 12.30 6.01
N TYR A 152 7.77 13.29 6.35
CA TYR A 152 7.30 14.68 6.48
C TYR A 152 8.15 15.66 5.68
N PRO A 153 7.60 16.80 5.23
CA PRO A 153 8.35 17.81 4.49
C PRO A 153 9.31 18.61 5.38
N GLU A 154 10.56 18.77 4.94
CA GLU A 154 11.54 19.64 5.57
C GLU A 154 12.22 20.52 4.51
N GLY A 155 11.62 21.69 4.26
CA GLY A 155 12.06 22.59 3.19
C GLY A 155 11.98 21.92 1.80
N LYS A 156 13.13 21.82 1.12
CA LYS A 156 13.22 21.23 -0.23
C LYS A 156 13.42 19.71 -0.23
N THR A 157 13.46 19.08 0.94
CA THR A 157 13.59 17.61 1.09
C THR A 157 12.45 17.05 1.94
N LEU A 158 12.43 15.73 2.12
CA LEU A 158 11.55 15.04 3.06
C LEU A 158 12.42 14.31 4.10
N LYS A 159 11.82 13.98 5.24
CA LYS A 159 12.41 13.14 6.28
C LYS A 159 11.61 11.86 6.42
N LYS A 160 12.24 10.71 6.15
CA LYS A 160 11.71 9.39 6.49
C LYS A 160 11.86 9.18 8.00
N VAL A 161 10.74 8.97 8.69
CA VAL A 161 10.69 8.81 10.16
C VAL A 161 10.14 7.48 10.61
N LEU A 162 9.48 6.72 9.74
CA LEU A 162 9.19 5.31 9.94
C LEU A 162 9.64 4.59 8.67
N ASP A 163 10.30 3.45 8.83
CA ASP A 163 10.95 2.75 7.72
C ASP A 163 10.40 1.32 7.62
N GLY A 164 9.51 1.10 6.65
CA GLY A 164 9.01 -0.23 6.29
C GLY A 164 8.36 -1.01 7.43
N TYR A 165 7.46 -0.39 8.20
CA TYR A 165 6.72 -1.12 9.24
C TYR A 165 5.64 -2.00 8.60
N ASN A 166 5.65 -3.30 8.88
CA ASN A 166 4.63 -4.21 8.37
C ASN A 166 3.26 -3.90 8.99
N LEU A 167 2.33 -3.41 8.16
CA LEU A 167 0.96 -3.15 8.55
C LEU A 167 0.08 -4.37 8.39
N LYS A 168 0.30 -5.14 7.33
CA LYS A 168 -0.53 -6.28 7.00
C LYS A 168 0.34 -7.43 6.55
N THR A 169 -0.05 -8.62 6.97
CA THR A 169 0.43 -9.87 6.40
C THR A 169 -0.75 -10.84 6.32
N TYR A 170 -0.84 -11.56 5.22
CA TYR A 170 -1.72 -12.71 5.07
C TYR A 170 -0.91 -13.85 4.47
N SER A 171 -1.00 -15.04 5.05
CA SER A 171 -0.34 -16.23 4.55
C SER A 171 -1.14 -17.48 4.89
N GLY A 172 -0.95 -18.55 4.14
CA GLY A 172 -1.51 -19.84 4.55
C GLY A 172 -1.15 -20.98 3.62
N GLU A 173 -1.73 -22.13 3.91
CA GLU A 173 -1.71 -23.33 3.09
C GLU A 173 -3.15 -23.75 2.82
N TRP A 174 -3.45 -24.03 1.55
CA TRP A 174 -4.79 -24.32 1.08
C TRP A 174 -4.76 -25.46 0.07
N ASN A 175 -5.69 -26.40 0.21
CA ASN A 175 -5.86 -27.50 -0.75
C ASN A 175 -6.49 -27.04 -2.09
N MET A 176 -6.74 -25.73 -2.26
CA MET A 176 -7.43 -25.10 -3.40
C MET A 176 -8.90 -25.53 -3.60
N ASP A 177 -9.50 -26.08 -2.56
CA ASP A 177 -10.90 -26.49 -2.54
C ASP A 177 -11.61 -25.91 -1.31
N CYS A 178 -11.28 -26.42 -0.12
CA CYS A 178 -11.94 -26.06 1.12
C CYS A 178 -10.97 -26.04 2.32
N SER A 179 -10.23 -27.13 2.52
CA SER A 179 -9.36 -27.28 3.68
C SER A 179 -8.11 -26.41 3.59
N GLY A 180 -7.90 -25.58 4.59
CA GLY A 180 -6.72 -24.72 4.68
C GLY A 180 -6.53 -24.10 6.05
N GLU A 181 -5.33 -23.59 6.27
CA GLU A 181 -4.91 -22.91 7.50
C GLU A 181 -4.25 -21.59 7.10
N PHE A 182 -4.68 -20.50 7.71
CA PHE A 182 -4.26 -19.15 7.34
C PHE A 182 -3.98 -18.31 8.58
N ASP A 183 -2.98 -17.46 8.47
CA ASP A 183 -2.65 -16.42 9.43
C ASP A 183 -2.80 -15.05 8.78
N GLU A 184 -3.40 -14.12 9.51
CA GLU A 184 -3.62 -12.75 9.07
C GLU A 184 -3.30 -11.77 10.20
N ASP A 185 -2.36 -10.86 9.96
CA ASP A 185 -2.08 -9.73 10.83
C ASP A 185 -2.59 -8.44 10.18
N ASN A 186 -3.40 -7.68 10.91
CA ASN A 186 -3.86 -6.35 10.51
C ASN A 186 -3.51 -5.31 11.58
N SER A 187 -2.63 -4.38 11.23
CA SER A 187 -2.14 -3.33 12.11
C SER A 187 -2.68 -1.95 11.72
N VAL A 188 -2.97 -1.14 12.74
CA VAL A 188 -3.30 0.28 12.57
C VAL A 188 -2.33 1.14 13.37
N ILE A 189 -1.90 2.25 12.78
CA ILE A 189 -1.05 3.26 13.43
C ILE A 189 -1.94 4.33 14.07
N ILE A 190 -1.77 4.52 15.37
CA ILE A 190 -2.47 5.52 16.16
C ILE A 190 -1.43 6.50 16.71
N VAL A 191 -1.58 7.79 16.42
CA VAL A 191 -0.72 8.82 17.01
C VAL A 191 -1.16 9.05 18.47
N ASP A 192 -0.28 8.76 19.41
CA ASP A 192 -0.54 8.91 20.84
C ASP A 192 -0.38 10.37 21.29
N GLN A 193 -0.91 10.73 22.46
CA GLN A 193 -0.70 12.06 23.06
C GLN A 193 0.66 12.19 23.77
N VAL A 194 1.25 11.07 24.17
CA VAL A 194 2.57 11.04 24.82
C VAL A 194 3.66 11.29 23.79
N LYS A 195 4.65 12.12 24.14
CA LYS A 195 5.78 12.46 23.28
C LYS A 195 7.09 11.87 23.77
N THR A 196 7.96 11.51 22.84
CA THR A 196 9.37 11.20 23.07
C THR A 196 10.19 12.08 22.13
N ASN A 197 11.23 12.76 22.64
CA ASN A 197 12.10 13.62 21.84
C ASN A 197 11.36 14.69 21.01
N GLY A 198 10.24 15.22 21.53
CA GLY A 198 9.43 16.25 20.87
C GLY A 198 8.41 15.72 19.85
N PHE A 199 8.39 14.41 19.58
CA PHE A 199 7.48 13.76 18.66
C PHE A 199 6.47 12.86 19.41
N ASN A 200 5.21 12.91 19.03
CA ASN A 200 4.16 12.01 19.50
C ASN A 200 4.55 10.56 19.20
N ASN A 201 4.38 9.66 20.16
CA ASN A 201 4.63 8.24 19.95
C ASN A 201 3.61 7.64 18.97
N LEU A 202 4.00 6.57 18.29
CA LEU A 202 3.08 5.81 17.43
C LEU A 202 2.67 4.53 18.17
N LYS A 203 1.39 4.42 18.52
CA LYS A 203 0.81 3.18 19.03
C LYS A 203 0.36 2.32 17.86
N ILE A 204 0.90 1.13 17.76
CA ILE A 204 0.49 0.12 16.79
C ILE A 204 -0.45 -0.83 17.50
N LYS A 205 -1.67 -0.96 16.99
CA LYS A 205 -2.62 -1.99 17.41
C LYS A 205 -2.69 -3.03 16.30
N THR A 206 -2.39 -4.27 16.62
CA THR A 206 -2.42 -5.40 15.68
C THR A 206 -3.51 -6.37 16.10
N GLU A 207 -4.37 -6.73 15.16
CA GLU A 207 -5.29 -7.86 15.25
C GLU A 207 -4.70 -9.02 14.46
N SER A 208 -4.36 -10.09 15.17
CA SER A 208 -3.82 -11.34 14.60
C SER A 208 -4.93 -12.37 14.58
N ASN A 209 -5.19 -12.95 13.42
CA ASN A 209 -6.23 -13.93 13.17
C ASN A 209 -5.59 -15.23 12.70
N HIS A 210 -5.98 -16.33 13.33
CA HIS A 210 -5.69 -17.67 12.88
C HIS A 210 -6.99 -18.31 12.39
N ILE A 211 -7.00 -18.79 11.15
CA ILE A 211 -8.19 -19.24 10.44
C ILE A 211 -7.98 -20.67 9.98
N ILE A 212 -8.90 -21.56 10.34
CA ILE A 212 -8.94 -22.94 9.85
C ILE A 212 -10.21 -23.08 9.02
N SER A 213 -10.05 -23.38 7.74
CA SER A 213 -11.16 -23.70 6.83
C SER A 213 -11.23 -25.21 6.61
N LYS A 214 -12.45 -25.76 6.57
CA LYS A 214 -12.73 -27.19 6.36
C LYS A 214 -14.12 -27.39 5.78
N GLU A 215 -14.30 -28.52 5.11
CA GLU A 215 -15.62 -28.92 4.63
C GLU A 215 -16.44 -29.56 5.76
N ILE A 216 -17.65 -29.05 5.97
CA ILE A 216 -18.66 -29.62 6.87
C ILE A 216 -19.96 -29.76 6.08
N ASN A 217 -20.44 -31.00 5.92
CA ASN A 217 -21.68 -31.31 5.20
C ASN A 217 -21.74 -30.75 3.76
N GLY A 218 -20.60 -30.71 3.06
CA GLY A 218 -20.52 -30.17 1.69
C GLY A 218 -20.41 -28.65 1.61
N GLU A 219 -20.30 -27.95 2.75
CA GLU A 219 -20.08 -26.49 2.81
C GLU A 219 -18.74 -26.18 3.47
N CYS A 220 -18.02 -25.18 2.93
CA CYS A 220 -16.82 -24.68 3.57
C CYS A 220 -17.15 -23.82 4.78
N THR A 221 -16.64 -24.23 5.94
CA THR A 221 -16.82 -23.55 7.21
C THR A 221 -15.47 -23.12 7.75
N GLU A 222 -15.39 -21.86 8.18
CA GLU A 222 -14.19 -21.27 8.76
C GLU A 222 -14.33 -21.10 10.28
N ASP A 223 -13.33 -21.60 11.01
CA ASP A 223 -13.14 -21.33 12.42
C ASP A 223 -12.03 -20.27 12.57
N LYS A 224 -12.33 -19.13 13.19
CA LYS A 224 -11.39 -18.00 13.35
C LYS A 224 -11.10 -17.72 14.82
N THR A 225 -9.82 -17.69 15.19
CA THR A 225 -9.32 -17.25 16.50
C THR A 225 -8.59 -15.92 16.35
N SER A 226 -8.97 -14.93 17.15
CA SER A 226 -8.40 -13.57 17.07
C SER A 226 -7.68 -13.17 18.37
N LYS A 227 -6.55 -12.48 18.23
CA LYS A 227 -5.79 -11.88 19.34
C LYS A 227 -5.44 -10.45 19.01
N ILE A 228 -5.54 -9.57 20.01
CA ILE A 228 -5.09 -8.18 19.89
C ILE A 228 -3.76 -8.01 20.63
N SER A 229 -2.81 -7.36 19.98
CA SER A 229 -1.57 -6.89 20.59
C SER A 229 -1.38 -5.39 20.38
N ASN A 230 -0.57 -4.77 21.23
CA ASN A 230 -0.23 -3.36 21.12
C ASN A 230 1.28 -3.18 21.27
N LYS A 231 1.86 -2.35 20.41
CA LYS A 231 3.25 -1.90 20.47
C LYS A 231 3.28 -0.38 20.46
N THR A 232 4.26 0.23 21.13
CA THR A 232 4.49 1.68 21.01
C THR A 232 5.86 1.91 20.42
N LEU A 233 5.91 2.58 19.26
CA LEU A 233 7.14 3.06 18.65
C LEU A 233 7.43 4.47 19.16
N LYS A 234 8.67 4.68 19.59
CA LYS A 234 9.14 5.97 20.11
C LYS A 234 10.11 6.60 19.13
N PHE A 235 10.02 7.91 18.98
CA PHE A 235 10.93 8.62 18.10
C PHE A 235 12.32 8.71 18.73
N ASN A 236 13.33 8.18 18.04
CA ASN A 236 14.72 8.19 18.47
C ASN A 236 15.60 8.84 17.40
N LYS A 237 16.10 10.05 17.70
CA LYS A 237 16.94 10.91 16.84
C LYS A 237 16.30 11.27 15.49
N SER A 238 16.08 10.29 14.62
CA SER A 238 15.59 10.47 13.25
C SER A 238 14.47 9.52 12.86
N VAL A 239 14.23 8.43 13.61
CA VAL A 239 13.30 7.37 13.21
C VAL A 239 12.54 6.79 14.41
N TYR A 240 11.33 6.30 14.19
CA TYR A 240 10.52 5.54 15.14
C TYR A 240 11.03 4.10 15.26
N GLN A 241 11.18 3.61 16.50
CA GLN A 241 11.61 2.24 16.84
C GLN A 241 10.77 1.67 17.98
#